data_AF-G2KUD4-F1
#
_entry.id   AF-G2KUD4-F1
#
_cell.length_a   1.000
_cell.length_b   1.000
_cell.length_c   1.000
_cell.angle_alpha   90.00
_cell.angle_beta   90.00
_cell.angle_gamma   90.00
#
_symmetry.space_group_name_H-M   'P 1'
#
loop_
_entity.id
_entity.type
_entity.pdbx_description
1 polymer ?
#
loop_
_entity_poly.entity_id
_entity_poly.type
_entity_poly.pdbx_seq_one_letter_code
_entity_poly.pdbx_strand_id
1 'polypeptide(L)'
;MVFEIIIGIIVALFIYGVLHHFFVINPEKEYQAINKDHIDAVVFKMVSDLQSQKQNINFYQFISSTVLTDVWGRGVMVYEYKYQIQSDLELLKIRFILEGSLAKQPHEIKQIAHKLIITDCWLNDHLLTFDVADEQNDATEEYVKDIKKIDQK
;
A
#
# COMPACT_ATOMS: atom_id res chain seq x y z
N MET A 1 -48.73 10.17 21.54
CA MET A 1 -47.60 10.55 22.42
C MET A 1 -46.59 9.41 22.60
N VAL A 2 -46.86 8.34 23.36
CA VAL A 2 -45.86 7.26 23.56
C VAL A 2 -45.48 6.53 22.27
N PHE A 3 -46.46 6.26 21.40
CA PHE A 3 -46.24 5.60 20.11
C PHE A 3 -45.38 6.44 19.14
N GLU A 4 -45.57 7.76 19.12
CA GLU A 4 -44.79 8.69 18.30
C GLU A 4 -43.33 8.75 18.76
N ILE A 5 -43.10 8.70 20.07
CA ILE A 5 -41.75 8.65 20.65
C ILE A 5 -41.05 7.34 20.26
N ILE A 6 -41.74 6.21 20.31
CA ILE A 6 -41.18 4.90 19.93
C ILE A 6 -40.79 4.89 18.46
N ILE A 7 -41.64 5.40 17.56
CA ILE A 7 -41.32 5.50 16.14
C ILE A 7 -40.11 6.41 15.91
N GLY A 8 -40.04 7.55 16.58
CA GLY A 8 -38.90 8.46 16.49
C GLY A 8 -37.57 7.79 16.86
N ILE A 9 -37.57 6.98 17.92
CA ILE A 9 -36.38 6.23 18.36
C ILE A 9 -35.97 5.17 17.33
N ILE A 10 -36.94 4.41 16.79
CA ILE A 10 -36.67 3.41 15.76
C ILE A 10 -36.06 4.05 14.51
N VAL A 11 -36.62 5.18 14.07
CA VAL A 11 -36.10 5.91 12.90
C VAL A 11 -34.71 6.47 13.18
N ALA A 12 -34.46 7.03 14.37
CA ALA A 12 -33.13 7.52 14.74
C ALA A 12 -32.08 6.40 14.76
N LEU A 13 -32.41 5.23 15.31
CA LEU A 13 -31.52 4.07 15.31
C LEU A 13 -31.28 3.52 13.90
N PHE A 14 -32.31 3.53 13.06
CA PHE A 14 -32.18 3.12 11.66
C PHE A 14 -31.27 4.08 10.87
N ILE A 15 -31.48 5.39 11.00
CA ILE A 15 -30.64 6.42 10.37
C ILE A 15 -29.20 6.30 10.87
N TYR A 16 -29.00 6.14 12.18
CA TYR A 16 -27.66 5.93 12.75
C TYR A 16 -26.99 4.68 12.17
N GLY A 17 -27.71 3.55 12.11
CA GLY A 17 -27.18 2.29 11.56
C GLY A 17 -26.80 2.41 10.09
N VAL A 18 -27.63 3.08 9.28
CA VAL A 18 -27.35 3.34 7.86
C VAL A 18 -26.15 4.26 7.71
N LEU A 19 -26.11 5.40 8.40
CA LEU A 19 -24.98 6.32 8.34
C LEU A 19 -23.67 5.66 8.79
N HIS A 20 -23.71 4.94 9.91
CA HIS A 20 -22.53 4.22 10.41
C HIS A 20 -22.06 3.15 9.42
N HIS A 21 -22.96 2.36 8.83
CA HIS A 21 -22.58 1.34 7.86
C HIS A 21 -21.97 1.94 6.58
N PHE A 22 -22.61 2.97 6.02
CA PHE A 22 -22.15 3.56 4.75
C PHE A 22 -20.89 4.42 4.90
N PHE A 23 -20.78 5.21 5.98
CA PHE A 23 -19.64 6.13 6.16
C PHE A 23 -18.43 5.49 6.84
N VAL A 24 -18.61 4.42 7.62
CA VAL A 24 -17.51 3.82 8.41
C VAL A 24 -17.04 2.48 7.85
N ILE A 25 -17.88 1.71 7.15
CA ILE A 25 -17.57 0.29 6.85
C ILE A 25 -17.22 0.04 5.38
N ASN A 26 -17.76 0.80 4.42
CA ASN A 26 -17.67 0.47 2.99
C ASN A 26 -16.81 1.35 2.04
N PRO A 27 -16.31 2.57 2.37
CA PRO A 27 -15.56 3.36 1.38
C PRO A 27 -14.13 2.84 1.15
N GLU A 28 -13.61 1.97 2.02
CA GLU A 28 -12.17 1.67 2.05
C GLU A 28 -11.71 0.74 0.92
N LYS A 29 -12.51 -0.24 0.49
CA LYS A 29 -12.08 -1.23 -0.51
C LYS A 29 -11.98 -0.65 -1.92
N GLU A 30 -12.97 0.14 -2.31
CA GLU A 30 -12.97 0.83 -3.61
C GLU A 30 -11.86 1.88 -3.66
N TYR A 31 -11.66 2.61 -2.55
CA TYR A 31 -10.57 3.57 -2.42
C TYR A 31 -9.19 2.89 -2.48
N GLN A 32 -9.01 1.75 -1.81
CA GLN A 32 -7.77 0.96 -1.89
C GLN A 32 -7.51 0.43 -3.30
N ALA A 33 -8.55 -0.01 -4.02
CA ALA A 33 -8.39 -0.48 -5.39
C ALA A 33 -7.96 0.65 -6.33
N ILE A 34 -8.59 1.82 -6.22
CA ILE A 34 -8.22 3.00 -7.01
C ILE A 34 -6.80 3.45 -6.66
N ASN A 35 -6.45 3.49 -5.37
CA ASN A 35 -5.11 3.87 -4.94
C ASN A 35 -4.06 2.86 -5.42
N LYS A 36 -4.37 1.57 -5.33
CA LYS A 36 -3.51 0.48 -5.84
C LYS A 36 -3.15 0.67 -7.31
N ASP A 37 -4.10 0.99 -8.20
CA ASP A 37 -3.80 1.20 -9.62
C ASP A 37 -2.79 2.33 -9.84
N HIS A 38 -2.86 3.39 -9.02
CA HIS A 38 -1.92 4.50 -9.07
C HIS A 38 -0.53 4.09 -8.55
N ILE A 39 -0.46 3.37 -7.42
CA ILE A 39 0.82 2.91 -6.86
C ILE A 39 1.46 1.86 -7.78
N ASP A 40 0.67 0.95 -8.36
CA ASP A 40 1.12 -0.04 -9.34
C ASP A 40 1.78 0.67 -10.53
N ALA A 41 1.18 1.75 -11.04
CA ALA A 41 1.78 2.53 -12.13
C ALA A 41 3.13 3.17 -11.75
N VAL A 42 3.27 3.68 -10.52
CA VAL A 42 4.54 4.21 -10.00
C VAL A 42 5.58 3.10 -9.89
N VAL A 43 5.23 1.96 -9.31
CA VAL A 43 6.15 0.83 -9.10
C VAL A 43 6.57 0.23 -10.42
N PHE A 44 5.66 0.07 -11.38
CA PHE A 44 6.00 -0.45 -12.71
C PHE A 44 6.92 0.50 -13.47
N LYS A 45 6.69 1.81 -13.36
CA LYS A 45 7.61 2.81 -13.92
C LYS A 45 8.97 2.76 -13.23
N MET A 46 9.02 2.67 -11.91
CA MET A 46 10.25 2.51 -11.13
C MET A 46 11.06 1.28 -11.57
N VAL A 47 10.41 0.12 -11.72
CA VAL A 47 11.05 -1.12 -12.18
C VAL A 47 11.55 -0.97 -13.61
N SER A 48 10.74 -0.39 -14.51
CA SER A 48 11.12 -0.13 -15.90
C SER A 48 12.34 0.80 -16.00
N ASP A 49 12.41 1.85 -15.17
CA ASP A 49 13.53 2.77 -15.10
C ASP A 49 14.81 2.06 -14.61
N LEU A 50 14.68 1.19 -13.60
CA LEU A 50 15.80 0.39 -13.09
C LEU A 50 16.35 -0.60 -14.13
N GLN A 51 15.46 -1.27 -14.87
CA GLN A 51 15.84 -2.14 -15.98
C GLN A 51 16.60 -1.37 -17.08
N SER A 52 16.08 -0.19 -17.45
CA SER A 52 16.66 0.67 -18.49
C SER A 52 18.04 1.20 -18.11
N GLN A 53 18.26 1.47 -16.83
CA GLN A 53 19.55 1.95 -16.30
C GLN A 53 20.59 0.84 -16.12
N LYS A 54 20.26 -0.43 -16.42
CA LYS A 54 21.13 -1.61 -16.24
C LYS A 54 21.74 -1.69 -14.83
N GLN A 55 20.93 -1.37 -13.82
CA GLN A 55 21.31 -1.32 -12.40
C GLN A 55 21.55 -2.72 -11.79
N ASN A 56 22.40 -3.59 -12.35
CA ASN A 56 22.79 -4.93 -11.83
C ASN A 56 21.65 -5.85 -11.28
N ILE A 57 20.38 -5.49 -11.50
CA ILE A 57 19.17 -6.18 -11.10
C ILE A 57 18.36 -6.32 -12.38
N ASN A 58 18.27 -7.55 -12.86
CA ASN A 58 17.50 -7.89 -14.03
C ASN A 58 16.13 -8.40 -13.58
N PHE A 59 15.12 -7.55 -13.63
CA PHE A 59 13.73 -7.96 -13.49
C PHE A 59 13.30 -8.65 -14.78
N TYR A 60 12.88 -9.91 -14.74
CA TYR A 60 12.51 -10.62 -15.97
C TYR A 60 11.07 -11.14 -15.98
N GLN A 61 10.42 -11.24 -14.82
CA GLN A 61 9.00 -11.59 -14.76
C GLN A 61 8.31 -10.90 -13.59
N PHE A 62 7.18 -10.25 -13.86
CA PHE A 62 6.23 -9.82 -12.84
C PHE A 62 5.35 -11.00 -12.44
N ILE A 63 5.18 -11.22 -11.14
CA ILE A 63 4.39 -12.32 -10.59
C ILE A 63 3.03 -11.82 -10.10
N SER A 64 3.01 -10.82 -9.22
CA SER A 64 1.76 -10.30 -8.65
C SER A 64 1.95 -8.94 -8.00
N SER A 65 0.84 -8.21 -7.88
CA SER A 65 0.70 -7.06 -6.99
C SER A 65 -0.60 -7.22 -6.17
N THR A 66 -0.49 -7.25 -4.85
CA THR A 66 -1.57 -7.64 -3.93
C THR A 66 -1.75 -6.59 -2.83
N VAL A 67 -2.99 -6.32 -2.41
CA VAL A 67 -3.25 -5.46 -1.23
C VAL A 67 -3.05 -6.28 0.04
N LEU A 68 -2.30 -5.77 1.01
CA LEU A 68 -2.05 -6.45 2.30
C LEU A 68 -3.02 -6.04 3.42
N THR A 69 -4.16 -5.43 3.10
CA THR A 69 -5.14 -4.97 4.13
C THR A 69 -5.69 -6.10 4.98
N ASP A 70 -5.84 -7.31 4.42
CA ASP A 70 -6.34 -8.46 5.18
C ASP A 70 -5.37 -8.92 6.28
N VAL A 71 -4.09 -8.51 6.20
CA VAL A 71 -3.05 -8.83 7.19
C VAL A 71 -2.94 -7.73 8.25
N TRP A 72 -2.95 -6.46 7.84
CA TRP A 72 -2.64 -5.33 8.72
C TRP A 72 -3.85 -4.57 9.26
N GLY A 73 -5.04 -4.86 8.73
CA GLY A 73 -6.30 -4.28 9.19
C GLY A 73 -6.86 -3.18 8.29
N ARG A 74 -8.01 -2.66 8.71
CA ARG A 74 -8.80 -1.68 7.94
C ARG A 74 -8.02 -0.39 7.71
N GLY A 75 -8.17 0.17 6.51
CA GLY A 75 -7.55 1.43 6.11
C GLY A 75 -6.04 1.41 5.80
N VAL A 76 -5.30 0.33 6.04
CA VAL A 76 -3.84 0.30 5.79
C VAL A 76 -3.54 0.16 4.29
N MET A 77 -2.82 1.12 3.72
CA MET A 77 -2.54 1.18 2.29
C MET A 77 -1.15 0.66 1.97
N VAL A 78 -1.03 -0.67 2.00
CA VAL A 78 0.22 -1.39 1.75
C VAL A 78 0.00 -2.42 0.66
N TYR A 79 0.92 -2.44 -0.30
CA TYR A 79 0.82 -3.26 -1.49
C TYR A 79 2.09 -4.09 -1.64
N GLU A 80 1.92 -5.40 -1.73
CA GLU A 80 2.99 -6.38 -1.93
C GLU A 80 3.25 -6.56 -3.42
N TYR A 81 4.51 -6.49 -3.83
CA TYR A 81 4.95 -6.72 -5.19
C TYR A 81 5.89 -7.90 -5.27
N LYS A 82 5.65 -8.79 -6.24
CA LYS A 82 6.48 -9.97 -6.48
C LYS A 82 7.06 -9.96 -7.88
N TYR A 83 8.38 -10.06 -7.96
CA TYR A 83 9.14 -10.12 -9.20
C TYR A 83 10.15 -11.24 -9.16
N GLN A 84 10.28 -11.95 -10.27
CA GLN A 84 11.46 -12.76 -10.52
C GLN A 84 12.60 -11.88 -11.01
N ILE A 85 13.72 -11.96 -10.32
CA ILE A 85 14.91 -11.16 -10.57
C ILE A 85 16.16 -12.02 -10.69
N GLN A 86 17.13 -11.54 -11.45
CA GLN A 86 18.50 -12.01 -11.41
C GLN A 86 19.39 -10.85 -10.99
N SER A 87 20.16 -11.03 -9.91
CA SER A 87 21.00 -9.99 -9.34
C SER A 87 22.17 -10.63 -8.62
N ASP A 88 23.36 -10.04 -8.79
CA ASP A 88 24.56 -10.39 -8.00
C ASP A 88 24.66 -9.53 -6.72
N LEU A 89 23.67 -8.68 -6.47
CA LEU A 89 23.63 -7.77 -5.32
C LEU A 89 23.02 -8.46 -4.10
N GLU A 90 23.56 -8.12 -2.93
CA GLU A 90 22.95 -8.44 -1.64
C GLU A 90 21.60 -7.73 -1.47
N LEU A 91 20.68 -8.37 -0.72
CA LEU A 91 19.33 -7.87 -0.47
C LEU A 91 19.30 -6.42 0.05
N LEU A 92 20.21 -6.05 0.95
CA LEU A 92 20.30 -4.67 1.47
C LEU A 92 20.59 -3.64 0.37
N LYS A 93 21.43 -3.99 -0.61
CA LYS A 93 21.71 -3.11 -1.76
C LYS A 93 20.51 -3.04 -2.69
N ILE A 94 19.83 -4.16 -2.90
CA ILE A 94 18.58 -4.20 -3.70
C ILE A 94 17.54 -3.28 -3.05
N ARG A 95 17.30 -3.41 -1.74
CA ARG A 95 16.39 -2.54 -0.97
C ARG A 95 16.76 -1.07 -1.14
N PHE A 96 18.03 -0.71 -0.94
CA PHE A 96 18.49 0.68 -1.11
C PHE A 96 18.27 1.23 -2.52
N ILE A 97 18.51 0.42 -3.56
CA ILE A 97 18.26 0.81 -4.96
C ILE A 97 16.76 1.03 -5.20
N LEU A 98 15.91 0.13 -4.70
CA LEU A 98 14.45 0.26 -4.81
C LEU A 98 13.97 1.53 -4.11
N GLU A 99 14.38 1.77 -2.86
CA GLU A 99 14.02 2.96 -2.08
C GLU A 99 14.48 4.25 -2.79
N GLY A 100 15.73 4.26 -3.26
CA GLY A 100 16.29 5.39 -3.99
C GLY A 100 15.64 5.63 -5.35
N SER A 101 15.14 4.58 -6.02
CA SER A 101 14.40 4.73 -7.28
C SER A 101 12.97 5.20 -7.03
N LEU A 102 12.31 4.66 -6.01
CA LEU A 102 10.96 5.05 -5.60
C LEU A 102 10.91 6.53 -5.20
N ALA A 103 11.89 7.00 -4.41
CA ALA A 103 11.99 8.40 -3.99
C ALA A 103 12.25 9.38 -5.16
N LYS A 104 12.77 8.89 -6.29
CA LYS A 104 12.99 9.68 -7.51
C LYS A 104 11.79 9.68 -8.44
N GLN A 105 10.82 8.78 -8.25
CA GLN A 105 9.64 8.78 -9.09
C GLN A 105 8.91 10.11 -8.88
N PRO A 106 8.67 10.86 -9.95
CA PRO A 106 8.08 12.18 -9.81
C PRO A 106 6.68 12.03 -9.22
N HIS A 107 6.38 12.83 -8.19
CA HIS A 107 5.01 13.09 -7.71
C HIS A 107 4.09 13.68 -8.82
N GLU A 108 4.59 13.85 -10.04
CA GLU A 108 3.89 14.40 -11.21
C GLU A 108 2.84 13.48 -11.82
N ILE A 109 2.72 12.22 -11.37
CA ILE A 109 1.39 11.59 -11.41
C ILE A 109 0.57 12.39 -10.40
N LYS A 110 -0.11 13.45 -10.88
CA LYS A 110 -0.78 14.57 -10.17
C LYS A 110 -1.69 14.23 -8.98
N GLN A 111 -1.73 12.98 -8.53
CA GLN A 111 -2.60 12.45 -7.49
C GLN A 111 -1.83 11.90 -6.27
N ILE A 112 -0.50 11.72 -6.31
CA ILE A 112 0.27 11.20 -5.15
C ILE A 112 1.08 12.33 -4.50
N ALA A 113 0.42 13.10 -3.63
CA ALA A 113 1.07 14.08 -2.76
C ALA A 113 1.75 13.45 -1.53
N HIS A 114 1.60 12.13 -1.37
CA HIS A 114 1.95 11.39 -0.18
C HIS A 114 3.29 10.66 -0.34
N LYS A 115 3.84 10.24 0.79
CA LYS A 115 5.15 9.60 0.85
C LYS A 115 5.00 8.09 0.65
N LEU A 116 5.62 7.58 -0.41
CA LEU A 116 5.73 6.15 -0.65
C LEU A 116 6.97 5.59 0.04
N ILE A 117 6.82 4.47 0.74
CA ILE A 117 7.89 3.87 1.55
C ILE A 117 7.93 2.37 1.31
N ILE A 118 9.13 1.83 1.11
CA ILE A 118 9.35 0.38 1.14
C ILE A 118 9.43 -0.05 2.60
N THR A 119 8.47 -0.87 3.03
CA THR A 119 8.33 -1.30 4.43
C THR A 119 9.00 -2.63 4.70
N ASP A 120 8.85 -3.58 3.79
CA ASP A 120 9.51 -4.88 3.85
C ASP A 120 10.09 -5.24 2.46
N CYS A 121 11.16 -6.02 2.46
CA CYS A 121 11.86 -6.45 1.25
C CYS A 121 12.67 -7.72 1.53
N TRP A 122 12.32 -8.81 0.85
CA TRP A 122 13.02 -10.08 0.96
C TRP A 122 13.19 -10.74 -0.40
N LEU A 123 14.21 -11.60 -0.50
CA LEU A 123 14.55 -12.35 -1.70
C LEU A 123 14.64 -13.82 -1.36
N ASN A 124 13.82 -14.65 -2.03
CA ASN A 124 13.85 -16.10 -1.88
C ASN A 124 13.88 -16.76 -3.26
N ASP A 125 14.88 -17.59 -3.56
CA ASP A 125 15.00 -18.31 -4.83
C ASP A 125 14.65 -17.44 -6.06
N HIS A 126 15.33 -16.29 -6.20
CA HIS A 126 15.13 -15.30 -7.27
C HIS A 126 13.78 -14.54 -7.24
N LEU A 127 12.87 -14.90 -6.35
CA LEU A 127 11.64 -14.16 -6.09
C LEU A 127 11.90 -13.01 -5.13
N LEU A 128 12.04 -11.81 -5.67
CA LEU A 128 12.03 -10.57 -4.91
C LEU A 128 10.59 -10.24 -4.55
N THR A 129 10.35 -10.09 -3.25
CA THR A 129 9.08 -9.56 -2.72
C THR A 129 9.37 -8.30 -1.94
N PHE A 130 8.59 -7.24 -2.18
CA PHE A 130 8.71 -6.00 -1.43
C PHE A 130 7.36 -5.32 -1.26
N ASP A 131 7.20 -4.63 -0.14
CA ASP A 131 5.96 -4.00 0.27
C ASP A 131 6.08 -2.48 0.20
N VAL A 132 5.20 -1.85 -0.56
CA VAL A 132 5.13 -0.38 -0.67
C VAL A 132 3.93 0.13 0.11
N ALA A 133 4.20 0.94 1.12
CA ALA A 133 3.21 1.67 1.90
C ALA A 133 3.01 3.06 1.32
N ASP A 134 1.75 3.50 1.24
CA ASP A 134 1.36 4.86 0.91
C ASP A 134 0.91 5.59 2.19
N GLU A 135 1.79 6.44 2.75
CA GLU A 135 1.52 7.25 3.95
C GLU A 135 0.54 8.40 3.64
N GLN A 136 -0.68 8.06 3.25
CA GLN A 136 -1.75 9.00 2.93
C GLN A 136 -2.82 9.12 4.02
N ASN A 137 -2.81 8.24 5.01
CA ASN A 137 -3.73 8.25 6.14
C ASN A 137 -3.04 7.83 7.44
N ASP A 138 -3.70 8.15 8.55
CA ASP A 138 -3.19 7.87 9.90
C ASP A 138 -2.96 6.37 10.13
N ALA A 139 -3.83 5.51 9.59
CA ALA A 139 -3.70 4.06 9.71
C ALA A 139 -2.39 3.53 9.11
N THR A 140 -2.02 4.03 7.93
CA THR A 140 -0.77 3.62 7.26
C THR A 140 0.44 4.27 7.92
N GLU A 141 0.33 5.51 8.41
CA GLU A 141 1.39 6.16 9.17
C GLU A 141 1.72 5.40 10.47
N GLU A 142 0.68 4.99 11.22
CA GLU A 142 0.83 4.16 12.42
C GLU A 142 1.45 2.80 12.10
N TYR A 143 0.97 2.12 11.05
CA TYR A 143 1.56 0.88 10.56
C TYR A 143 3.06 1.04 10.27
N VAL A 144 3.45 2.06 9.48
CA VAL A 144 4.86 2.28 9.14
C VAL A 144 5.70 2.58 10.39
N LYS A 145 5.16 3.33 11.35
CA LYS A 145 5.85 3.59 12.64
C LYS A 145 6.07 2.29 13.41
N ASP A 146 5.12 1.38 13.40
CA ASP A 146 5.24 0.10 14.11
C ASP A 146 6.21 -0.85 13.42
N ILE A 147 6.20 -0.95 12.08
CA ILE A 147 7.21 -1.70 11.33
C ILE A 147 8.62 -1.20 11.62
N LYS A 148 8.84 0.13 11.62
CA LYS A 148 10.15 0.71 11.93
C LYS A 148 10.66 0.36 13.32
N LYS A 149 9.77 0.18 14.31
CA LYS A 149 10.17 -0.26 15.66
C LYS A 149 10.62 -1.71 15.68
N ILE A 150 10.07 -2.55 14.79
CA ILE A 150 10.43 -3.97 14.67
C ILE A 150 11.79 -4.11 13.97
N ASP A 151 12.02 -3.37 12.87
CA ASP A 151 13.29 -3.37 12.12
C ASP A 151 14.50 -2.88 12.95
N GLN A 152 14.26 -2.13 14.05
CA GLN A 152 15.31 -1.60 14.92
C GLN A 152 15.70 -2.52 16.09
N LYS A 153 15.07 -3.70 16.20
CA LYS A 153 15.39 -4.71 17.24
C LYS A 153 16.32 -5.79 16.70
#